data_AF-A0A9P0LK20-F1
#
_entry.id   AF-A0A9P0LK20-F1
#
_cell.length_a   1.000
_cell.length_b   1.000
_cell.length_c   1.000
_cell.angle_alpha   90.00
_cell.angle_beta   90.00
_cell.angle_gamma   90.00
#
_symmetry.space_group_name_H-M   'P 1'
#
loop_
_entity.id
_entity.type
_entity.pdbx_description
1 polymer ?
#
loop_
_entity_poly.entity_id
_entity_poly.type
_entity_poly.pdbx_seq_one_letter_code
_entity_poly.pdbx_strand_id
1 'polypeptide(L)'
;ALSPPEKQRRYKLKLKLDPVKNDEAKRLNTLKGTTPKKKLVKDMTEREHRAAKRRWKIANKKRRERQKAAQQLVENTPPSTPRSGTPDSPRCRGRKRVRRDRSALYRQNVKLQEELERLKKKCNRYKKRYKRARHPRINPDNNKYSTLSNAIRVHYKGLTPVKEKRALRQVFHGEAISKSKMKTAIVRETLGIDQLKQKLTLSKKSDLVGKIKEFFNRDDVSRATAEKRETVTYKNVKSQKRYLLDTMKNLYCSFKK
;
A
#
# COMPACT_ATOMS: atom_id res chain seq x y z
N ALA A 1 -13.84 31.39 56.17
CA ALA A 1 -14.75 30.23 56.03
C ALA A 1 -14.02 28.96 56.46
N LEU A 2 -14.60 28.14 57.35
CA LEU A 2 -13.94 26.92 57.88
C LEU A 2 -13.51 25.95 56.78
N SER A 3 -12.33 25.36 56.94
CA SER A 3 -11.78 24.38 56.01
C SER A 3 -12.65 23.11 55.97
N PRO A 4 -12.82 22.43 54.81
CA PRO A 4 -13.57 21.18 54.72
C PRO A 4 -13.23 20.12 55.78
N PRO A 5 -11.96 19.84 56.13
CA PRO A 5 -11.60 18.95 57.24
C PRO A 5 -12.07 19.45 58.61
N GLU A 6 -12.04 20.76 58.87
CA GLU A 6 -12.50 21.32 60.15
C GLU A 6 -14.02 21.24 60.29
N LYS A 7 -14.76 21.46 59.20
CA LYS A 7 -16.22 21.24 59.15
C LYS A 7 -16.57 19.78 59.46
N GLN A 8 -15.82 18.82 58.91
CA GLN A 8 -15.99 17.40 59.22
C GLN A 8 -15.65 17.07 60.68
N ARG A 9 -14.58 17.66 61.24
CA ARG A 9 -14.23 17.48 62.66
C ARG A 9 -15.33 18.00 63.57
N ARG A 10 -15.83 19.22 63.34
CA ARG A 10 -16.95 19.80 64.12
C ARG A 10 -18.25 18.98 63.98
N TYR A 11 -18.56 18.49 62.79
CA TYR A 11 -19.70 17.60 62.58
C TYR A 11 -19.58 16.30 63.37
N LYS A 12 -18.40 15.64 63.36
CA LYS A 12 -18.15 14.43 64.15
C LYS A 12 -18.24 14.67 65.65
N LEU A 13 -17.75 15.82 66.13
CA LEU A 13 -17.88 16.22 67.53
C LEU A 13 -19.35 16.43 67.91
N LYS A 14 -20.12 17.14 67.08
CA LYS A 14 -21.56 17.33 67.29
C LYS A 14 -22.33 16.00 67.27
N LEU A 15 -21.97 15.08 66.39
CA LEU A 15 -22.58 13.76 66.32
C LEU A 15 -22.23 12.88 67.54
N LYS A 16 -21.06 13.08 68.16
CA LYS A 16 -20.68 12.36 69.40
C LYS A 16 -21.43 12.87 70.63
N LEU A 17 -21.86 14.13 70.63
CA LEU A 17 -22.62 14.73 71.73
C LEU A 17 -24.09 14.25 71.75
N ASP A 18 -24.66 13.87 70.60
CA ASP A 18 -26.03 13.34 70.47
C ASP A 18 -26.00 11.78 70.39
N PRO A 19 -26.20 11.03 71.49
CA PRO A 19 -26.08 9.56 71.49
C PRO A 19 -27.08 8.88 70.55
N VAL A 20 -28.32 9.37 70.48
CA VAL A 20 -29.39 8.83 69.61
C VAL A 20 -29.00 8.92 68.12
N LYS A 21 -28.54 10.10 67.69
CA LYS A 21 -28.13 10.31 66.29
C LYS A 21 -26.85 9.54 65.93
N ASN A 22 -25.95 9.36 66.89
CA ASN A 22 -24.75 8.57 66.71
C ASN A 22 -25.10 7.10 66.46
N ASP A 23 -26.01 6.54 67.24
CA ASP A 23 -26.42 5.14 67.10
C ASP A 23 -27.27 4.90 65.85
N GLU A 24 -28.13 5.85 65.45
CA GLU A 24 -28.77 5.83 64.14
C GLU A 24 -27.75 5.88 63.00
N ALA A 25 -26.73 6.72 63.08
CA ALA A 25 -25.68 6.81 62.08
C ALA A 25 -24.84 5.51 62.00
N LYS A 26 -24.56 4.87 63.14
CA LYS A 26 -23.91 3.54 63.18
C LYS A 26 -24.80 2.48 62.55
N ARG A 27 -26.10 2.42 62.91
CA ARG A 27 -27.09 1.51 62.32
C ARG A 27 -27.19 1.69 60.80
N LEU A 28 -27.24 2.93 60.33
CA LEU A 28 -27.30 3.23 58.90
C LEU A 28 -26.02 2.81 58.15
N ASN A 29 -24.85 2.92 58.80
CA ASN A 29 -23.58 2.48 58.24
C ASN A 29 -23.45 0.95 58.19
N THR A 30 -23.92 0.23 59.22
CA THR A 30 -23.99 -1.24 59.17
C THR A 30 -24.97 -1.72 58.10
N LEU A 31 -26.15 -1.11 58.00
CA LEU A 31 -27.14 -1.39 56.94
C LEU A 31 -26.62 -1.13 55.51
N LYS A 32 -25.76 -0.11 55.32
CA LYS A 32 -25.11 0.16 54.03
C LYS A 32 -24.00 -0.85 53.68
N GLY A 33 -23.34 -1.42 54.70
CA GLY A 33 -22.32 -2.45 54.52
C GLY A 33 -22.88 -3.85 54.25
N THR A 34 -24.10 -4.13 54.72
CA THR A 34 -24.76 -5.45 54.60
C THR A 34 -25.58 -5.63 53.33
N THR A 35 -25.58 -4.67 52.40
CA THR A 35 -26.24 -4.91 51.10
C THR A 35 -25.56 -6.10 50.42
N PRO A 36 -26.28 -7.19 50.13
CA PRO A 36 -25.67 -8.39 49.56
C PRO A 36 -24.97 -8.00 48.25
N LYS A 37 -23.71 -8.42 48.10
CA LYS A 37 -22.94 -8.20 46.88
C LYS A 37 -23.78 -8.68 45.70
N LYS A 38 -23.99 -7.81 44.72
CA LYS A 38 -24.78 -8.15 43.53
C LYS A 38 -24.13 -9.35 42.84
N LYS A 39 -24.85 -10.46 42.72
CA LYS A 39 -24.39 -11.64 41.97
C LYS A 39 -24.13 -11.25 40.52
N LEU A 40 -23.04 -11.76 39.93
CA LEU A 40 -22.81 -11.64 38.48
C LEU A 40 -23.83 -12.50 37.74
N VAL A 41 -24.12 -12.17 36.48
CA VAL A 41 -25.09 -12.92 35.66
C VAL A 41 -24.73 -14.39 35.53
N LYS A 42 -23.43 -14.70 35.44
CA LYS A 42 -22.90 -16.07 35.39
C LYS A 42 -23.13 -16.89 36.67
N ASP A 43 -23.32 -16.21 37.81
CA ASP A 43 -23.45 -16.85 39.13
C ASP A 43 -24.92 -16.82 39.62
N MET A 44 -25.86 -16.40 38.76
CA MET A 44 -27.29 -16.42 39.04
C MET A 44 -27.92 -17.70 38.47
N THR A 45 -28.85 -18.28 39.23
CA THR A 45 -29.70 -19.35 38.68
C THR A 45 -30.62 -18.77 37.59
N GLU A 46 -31.12 -19.61 36.68
CA GLU A 46 -32.03 -19.16 35.62
C GLU A 46 -33.30 -18.48 36.15
N ARG A 47 -33.81 -18.94 37.30
CA ARG A 47 -34.99 -18.36 37.96
C ARG A 47 -34.70 -16.96 38.50
N GLU A 48 -33.54 -16.78 39.13
CA GLU A 48 -33.06 -15.47 39.60
C GLU A 48 -32.82 -14.51 38.43
N HIS A 49 -32.19 -14.99 37.35
CA HIS A 49 -31.95 -14.21 36.14
C HIS A 49 -33.27 -13.76 35.49
N ARG A 50 -34.27 -14.66 35.39
CA ARG A 50 -35.63 -14.32 34.93
C ARG A 50 -36.31 -13.28 35.80
N ALA A 51 -36.19 -13.39 37.13
CA ALA A 51 -36.74 -12.42 38.07
C ALA A 51 -36.05 -11.05 37.95
N ALA A 52 -34.72 -11.02 37.85
CA ALA A 52 -33.93 -9.81 37.63
C ALA A 52 -34.30 -9.12 36.32
N LYS A 53 -34.47 -9.88 35.23
CA LYS A 53 -34.90 -9.38 33.92
C LYS A 53 -36.31 -8.81 33.96
N ARG A 54 -37.25 -9.45 34.68
CA ARG A 54 -38.60 -8.91 34.92
C ARG A 54 -38.56 -7.59 35.69
N ARG A 55 -37.82 -7.52 36.80
CA ARG A 55 -37.63 -6.28 37.57
C ARG A 55 -37.02 -5.18 36.71
N TRP A 56 -36.02 -5.50 35.89
CA TRP A 56 -35.41 -4.56 34.95
C TRP A 56 -36.41 -4.05 33.91
N LYS A 57 -37.23 -4.92 33.31
CA LYS A 57 -38.28 -4.51 32.35
C LYS A 57 -39.26 -3.53 33.00
N ILE A 58 -39.74 -3.82 34.21
CA ILE A 58 -40.67 -2.95 34.95
C ILE A 58 -40.00 -1.61 35.27
N ALA A 59 -38.78 -1.62 35.81
CA ALA A 59 -38.05 -0.41 36.14
C ALA A 59 -37.74 0.44 34.90
N ASN A 60 -37.40 -0.20 33.78
CA ASN A 60 -37.13 0.49 32.52
C ASN A 60 -38.41 1.09 31.91
N LYS A 61 -39.56 0.40 32.03
CA LYS A 61 -40.87 0.94 31.65
C LYS A 61 -41.19 2.20 32.47
N LYS A 62 -41.10 2.11 33.80
CA LYS A 62 -41.29 3.25 34.71
C LYS A 62 -40.34 4.42 34.41
N ARG A 63 -39.06 4.13 34.08
CA ARG A 63 -38.09 5.15 33.67
C ARG A 63 -38.53 5.87 32.40
N ARG A 64 -38.99 5.13 31.37
CA ARG A 64 -39.49 5.70 30.11
C ARG A 64 -40.74 6.54 30.34
N GLU A 65 -41.67 6.07 31.15
CA GLU A 65 -42.89 6.81 31.52
C GLU A 65 -42.54 8.12 32.24
N ARG A 66 -41.62 8.10 33.22
CA ARG A 66 -41.13 9.32 33.88
C ARG A 66 -40.47 10.28 32.92
N GLN A 67 -39.70 9.78 31.96
CA GLN A 67 -39.05 10.62 30.95
C GLN A 67 -40.08 11.27 30.03
N LYS A 68 -41.09 10.52 29.58
CA LYS A 68 -42.21 11.06 28.79
C LYS A 68 -43.02 12.10 29.58
N ALA A 69 -43.34 11.81 30.84
CA ALA A 69 -44.04 12.77 31.71
C ALA A 69 -43.21 14.04 31.94
N ALA A 70 -41.89 13.91 32.14
CA ALA A 70 -41.00 15.06 32.25
C ALA A 70 -40.90 15.87 30.94
N GLN A 71 -40.89 15.20 29.79
CA GLN A 71 -40.93 15.86 28.48
C GLN A 71 -42.24 16.60 28.25
N GLN A 72 -43.38 15.95 28.51
CA GLN A 72 -44.70 16.60 28.46
C GLN A 72 -44.79 17.79 29.41
N LEU A 73 -44.20 17.70 30.60
CA LEU A 73 -44.16 18.81 31.54
C LEU A 73 -43.27 19.95 31.01
N VAL A 74 -42.15 19.66 30.33
CA VAL A 74 -41.32 20.69 29.67
C VAL A 74 -42.03 21.33 28.47
N GLU A 75 -42.82 20.58 27.70
CA GLU A 75 -43.59 21.08 26.56
C GLU A 75 -44.78 21.95 27.00
N ASN A 76 -45.44 21.60 28.11
CA ASN A 76 -46.61 22.31 28.64
C ASN A 76 -46.27 23.43 29.64
N THR A 77 -45.01 23.54 30.08
CA THR A 77 -44.56 24.64 30.94
C THR A 77 -43.87 25.67 30.06
N PRO A 78 -44.28 26.96 30.07
CA PRO A 78 -43.58 27.99 29.32
C PRO A 78 -42.09 28.00 29.72
N PRO A 79 -41.17 28.26 28.77
CA PRO A 79 -39.74 28.18 29.02
C PRO A 79 -39.38 29.09 30.18
N SER A 80 -39.03 28.51 31.33
CA SER A 80 -38.44 29.29 32.42
C SER A 80 -37.15 29.92 31.90
N THR A 81 -37.01 31.21 32.15
CA THR A 81 -35.78 31.99 32.00
C THR A 81 -34.57 31.12 32.34
N PRO A 82 -33.48 31.15 31.53
CA PRO A 82 -32.38 30.22 31.67
C PRO A 82 -31.80 30.30 33.08
N ARG A 83 -32.14 29.31 33.91
CA ARG A 83 -31.55 29.17 35.23
C ARG A 83 -30.07 28.92 35.01
N SER A 84 -29.23 29.84 35.47
CA SER A 84 -27.78 29.72 35.50
C SER A 84 -27.42 28.29 35.94
N GLY A 85 -26.83 27.52 35.02
CA GLY A 85 -26.57 26.10 35.21
C GLY A 85 -25.91 25.87 36.56
N THR A 86 -26.44 24.94 37.35
CA THR A 86 -25.82 24.54 38.62
C THR A 86 -24.34 24.26 38.34
N PRO A 87 -23.40 24.98 38.97
CA PRO A 87 -21.99 24.84 38.65
C PRO A 87 -21.56 23.40 38.88
N ASP A 88 -21.07 22.77 37.81
CA ASP A 88 -20.51 21.42 37.84
C ASP A 88 -19.49 21.34 38.99
N SER A 89 -19.76 20.50 39.98
CA SER A 89 -18.86 20.28 41.13
C SER A 89 -17.42 20.07 40.64
N PRO A 90 -16.40 20.69 41.25
CA PRO A 90 -14.99 20.51 40.86
C PRO A 90 -14.58 19.03 40.74
N ARG A 91 -15.21 18.16 41.54
CA ARG A 91 -15.01 16.71 41.55
C ARG A 91 -15.51 16.02 40.26
N CYS A 92 -16.56 16.55 39.63
CA CYS A 92 -17.08 16.08 38.34
C CYS A 92 -16.19 16.53 37.17
N ARG A 93 -15.62 17.75 37.23
CA ARG A 93 -14.71 18.27 36.20
C ARG A 93 -13.41 17.45 36.11
N GLY A 94 -12.79 17.13 37.25
CA GLY A 94 -11.59 16.29 37.31
C GLY A 94 -11.83 14.88 36.75
N ARG A 95 -12.97 14.24 37.08
CA ARG A 95 -13.31 12.91 36.56
C ARG A 95 -13.58 12.91 35.05
N LYS A 96 -14.17 13.97 34.50
CA LYS A 96 -14.36 14.13 33.04
C LYS A 96 -13.01 14.22 32.32
N ARG A 97 -12.05 14.99 32.85
CA ARG A 97 -10.68 15.09 32.32
C ARG A 97 -9.96 13.74 32.35
N VAL A 98 -9.94 13.07 33.51
CA VAL A 98 -9.31 11.74 33.65
C VAL A 98 -9.92 10.71 32.69
N ARG A 99 -11.25 10.72 32.50
CA ARG A 99 -11.90 9.82 31.52
C ARG A 99 -11.47 10.12 30.09
N ARG A 100 -11.39 11.40 29.73
CA ARG A 100 -10.89 11.83 28.41
C ARG A 100 -9.46 11.34 28.20
N ASP A 101 -8.56 11.62 29.14
CA ASP A 101 -7.14 11.24 29.04
C ASP A 101 -6.98 9.70 28.97
N ARG A 102 -7.72 8.96 29.80
CA ARG A 102 -7.75 7.49 29.75
C ARG A 102 -8.24 6.97 28.40
N SER A 103 -9.29 7.55 27.85
CA SER A 103 -9.78 7.15 26.53
C SER A 103 -8.82 7.51 25.40
N ALA A 104 -8.11 8.63 25.51
CA ALA A 104 -7.07 9.03 24.56
C ALA A 104 -5.90 8.06 24.57
N LEU A 105 -5.41 7.69 25.76
CA LEU A 105 -4.36 6.67 25.95
C LEU A 105 -4.78 5.31 25.39
N TYR A 106 -6.03 4.89 25.63
CA TYR A 106 -6.52 3.62 25.08
C TYR A 106 -6.52 3.62 23.54
N ARG A 107 -6.97 4.72 22.92
CA ARG A 107 -6.92 4.87 21.45
C ARG A 107 -5.48 4.86 20.93
N GLN A 108 -4.54 5.51 21.62
CA GLN A 108 -3.13 5.49 21.26
C GLN A 108 -2.54 4.07 21.36
N ASN A 109 -2.83 3.34 22.44
CA ASN A 109 -2.39 1.95 22.60
C ASN A 109 -2.90 1.05 21.46
N VAL A 110 -4.16 1.19 21.06
CA VAL A 110 -4.71 0.44 19.93
C VAL A 110 -3.96 0.78 18.64
N LYS A 111 -3.73 2.07 18.35
CA LYS A 111 -2.95 2.49 17.17
C LYS A 111 -1.52 1.93 17.16
N LEU A 112 -0.83 1.99 18.31
CA LEU A 112 0.53 1.45 18.43
C LEU A 112 0.56 -0.07 18.23
N GLN A 113 -0.45 -0.79 18.72
CA GLN A 113 -0.58 -2.24 18.49
C GLN A 113 -0.76 -2.55 16.99
N GLU A 114 -1.61 -1.80 16.30
CA GLU A 114 -1.80 -1.94 14.84
C GLU A 114 -0.52 -1.64 14.07
N GLU A 115 0.22 -0.59 14.45
CA GLU A 115 1.51 -0.25 13.84
C GLU A 115 2.55 -1.34 14.03
N LEU A 116 2.66 -1.91 15.24
CA LEU A 116 3.54 -3.04 15.52
C LEU A 116 3.17 -4.26 14.65
N GLU A 117 1.88 -4.56 14.49
CA GLU A 117 1.45 -5.66 13.63
C GLU A 117 1.80 -5.40 12.16
N ARG A 118 1.59 -4.18 11.66
CA ARG A 118 1.97 -3.76 10.31
C ARG A 118 3.48 -3.91 10.09
N LEU A 119 4.30 -3.48 11.03
CA LEU A 119 5.76 -3.62 10.96
C LEU A 119 6.20 -5.09 10.99
N LYS A 120 5.61 -5.92 11.86
CA LYS A 120 5.87 -7.38 11.87
C LYS A 120 5.54 -8.02 10.52
N LYS A 121 4.40 -7.65 9.91
CA LYS A 121 4.01 -8.12 8.56
C LYS A 121 5.03 -7.67 7.49
N LYS A 122 5.50 -6.42 7.55
CA LYS A 122 6.55 -5.91 6.65
C LYS A 122 7.86 -6.69 6.81
N CYS A 123 8.35 -6.86 8.04
CA CYS A 123 9.57 -7.64 8.33
C CYS A 123 9.46 -9.07 7.80
N ASN A 124 8.33 -9.75 8.03
CA ASN A 124 8.10 -11.10 7.50
C ASN A 124 8.09 -11.14 5.97
N ARG A 125 7.48 -10.15 5.32
CA ARG A 125 7.49 -10.03 3.86
C ARG A 125 8.92 -9.91 3.33
N TYR A 126 9.73 -9.02 3.91
CA TYR A 126 11.12 -8.82 3.50
C TYR A 126 11.99 -10.05 3.80
N LYS A 127 11.83 -10.69 4.96
CA LYS A 127 12.50 -11.95 5.30
C LYS A 127 12.20 -13.05 4.27
N LYS A 128 10.93 -13.21 3.88
CA LYS A 128 10.53 -14.17 2.84
C LYS A 128 11.06 -13.79 1.45
N ARG A 129 11.12 -12.50 1.12
CA ARG A 129 11.71 -12.02 -0.15
C ARG A 129 13.20 -12.32 -0.20
N TYR A 130 13.93 -12.02 0.88
CA TYR A 130 15.35 -12.32 1.01
C TYR A 130 15.63 -13.82 0.86
N LYS A 131 14.88 -14.69 1.55
CA LYS A 131 15.02 -16.14 1.41
C LYS A 131 14.82 -16.63 -0.03
N ARG A 132 13.83 -16.09 -0.75
CA ARG A 132 13.57 -16.42 -2.16
C ARG A 132 14.66 -15.92 -3.10
N ALA A 133 15.25 -14.77 -2.81
CA ALA A 133 16.37 -14.22 -3.59
C ALA A 133 17.65 -15.03 -3.37
N ARG A 134 17.91 -15.46 -2.12
CA ARG A 134 19.08 -16.27 -1.76
C ARG A 134 18.99 -17.71 -2.28
N HIS A 135 17.79 -18.28 -2.29
CA HIS A 135 17.51 -19.62 -2.80
C HIS A 135 16.47 -19.53 -3.91
N PRO A 136 16.88 -19.12 -5.13
CA PRO A 136 16.00 -19.20 -6.28
C PRO A 136 15.55 -20.65 -6.43
N ARG A 137 14.25 -20.89 -6.63
CA ARG A 137 13.74 -22.22 -6.93
C ARG A 137 14.41 -22.67 -8.23
N ILE A 138 15.23 -23.70 -8.15
CA ILE A 138 15.76 -24.36 -9.34
C ILE A 138 14.57 -25.09 -9.95
N ASN A 139 14.08 -24.62 -11.10
CA ASN A 139 13.03 -25.33 -11.83
C ASN A 139 13.61 -26.69 -12.26
N PRO A 140 13.00 -27.83 -11.87
CA PRO A 140 13.50 -29.15 -12.25
C PRO A 140 13.47 -29.36 -13.78
N ASP A 141 12.57 -28.67 -14.49
CA ASP A 141 12.49 -28.69 -15.96
C ASP A 141 13.71 -28.09 -16.66
N ASN A 142 14.51 -27.25 -16.00
CA ASN A 142 15.75 -26.73 -16.59
C ASN A 142 16.81 -27.81 -16.79
N ASN A 143 16.67 -28.97 -16.14
CA ASN A 143 17.63 -30.07 -16.27
C ASN A 143 17.28 -31.10 -17.34
N LYS A 144 16.12 -30.97 -18.01
CA LYS A 144 15.65 -31.96 -19.01
C LYS A 144 16.67 -32.16 -20.16
N TYR A 145 17.46 -31.13 -20.46
CA TYR A 145 18.47 -31.16 -21.51
C TYR A 145 19.90 -30.98 -20.99
N SER A 146 20.13 -31.07 -19.68
CA SER A 146 21.46 -30.89 -19.07
C SER A 146 22.50 -31.84 -19.69
N THR A 147 22.15 -33.11 -19.89
CA THR A 147 23.04 -34.11 -20.50
C THR A 147 23.39 -33.76 -21.95
N LEU A 148 22.38 -33.37 -22.75
CA LEU A 148 22.56 -32.97 -24.15
C LEU A 148 23.35 -31.65 -24.25
N SER A 149 23.05 -30.70 -23.37
CA SER A 149 23.72 -29.41 -23.27
C SER A 149 25.20 -29.57 -22.92
N ASN A 150 25.51 -30.42 -21.93
CA ASN A 150 26.89 -30.74 -21.57
C ASN A 150 27.63 -31.47 -22.69
N ALA A 151 26.98 -32.42 -23.38
CA ALA A 151 27.58 -33.12 -24.52
C ALA A 151 27.92 -32.15 -25.67
N ILE A 152 27.01 -31.25 -26.02
CA ILE A 152 27.24 -30.20 -27.04
C ILE A 152 28.37 -29.26 -26.60
N ARG A 153 28.42 -28.88 -25.32
CA ARG A 153 29.45 -27.99 -24.77
C ARG A 153 30.84 -28.65 -24.83
N VAL A 154 30.96 -29.92 -24.45
CA VAL A 154 32.20 -30.69 -24.52
C VAL A 154 32.67 -30.80 -25.97
N HIS A 155 31.76 -31.18 -26.88
CA HIS A 155 32.06 -31.27 -28.31
C HIS A 155 32.53 -29.93 -28.88
N TYR A 156 31.83 -28.83 -28.59
CA TYR A 156 32.19 -27.49 -29.08
C TYR A 156 33.58 -27.01 -28.59
N LYS A 157 33.94 -27.34 -27.34
CA LYS A 157 35.26 -27.03 -26.79
C LYS A 157 36.37 -27.83 -27.48
N GLY A 158 36.09 -29.10 -27.83
CA GLY A 158 37.02 -29.98 -28.53
C GLY A 158 37.29 -29.61 -29.99
N LEU A 159 36.38 -28.87 -30.64
CA LEU A 159 36.58 -28.41 -32.03
C LEU A 159 37.70 -27.37 -32.09
N THR A 160 38.81 -27.68 -32.74
CA THR A 160 39.89 -26.72 -33.01
C THR A 160 39.61 -25.82 -34.23
N PRO A 161 39.05 -26.29 -35.37
CA PRO A 161 38.91 -25.43 -36.53
C PRO A 161 37.69 -24.51 -36.41
N VAL A 162 37.91 -23.25 -36.78
CA VAL A 162 36.89 -22.18 -36.75
C VAL A 162 35.73 -22.49 -37.70
N LYS A 163 35.98 -23.22 -38.80
CA LYS A 163 34.99 -23.66 -39.78
C LYS A 163 33.94 -24.58 -39.14
N GLU A 164 34.35 -25.56 -38.35
CA GLU A 164 33.45 -26.50 -37.68
C GLU A 164 32.66 -25.82 -36.56
N LYS A 165 33.30 -24.93 -35.79
CA LYS A 165 32.58 -24.06 -34.84
C LYS A 165 31.54 -23.17 -35.52
N ARG A 166 31.76 -22.77 -36.78
CA ARG A 166 30.80 -21.98 -37.57
C ARG A 166 29.67 -22.84 -38.11
N ALA A 167 29.97 -24.05 -38.59
CA ALA A 167 28.97 -25.03 -39.02
C ALA A 167 28.03 -25.41 -37.87
N LEU A 168 28.58 -25.71 -36.69
CA LEU A 168 27.77 -26.00 -35.50
C LEU A 168 26.87 -24.82 -35.12
N ARG A 169 27.40 -23.57 -35.21
CA ARG A 169 26.58 -22.36 -35.01
C ARG A 169 25.45 -22.26 -36.05
N GLN A 170 25.72 -22.56 -37.31
CA GLN A 170 24.73 -22.51 -38.41
C GLN A 170 23.63 -23.57 -38.29
N VAL A 171 23.92 -24.76 -37.77
CA VAL A 171 22.90 -25.80 -37.48
C VAL A 171 21.81 -25.25 -36.55
N PHE A 172 22.17 -24.39 -35.58
CA PHE A 172 21.20 -23.72 -34.71
C PHE A 172 20.50 -22.49 -35.36
N HIS A 173 20.81 -22.14 -36.60
CA HIS A 173 20.28 -20.95 -37.31
C HIS A 173 19.19 -21.26 -38.36
N GLY A 174 18.79 -22.51 -38.56
CA GLY A 174 17.68 -22.86 -39.47
C GLY A 174 16.34 -22.19 -39.10
N GLU A 175 15.53 -21.84 -40.10
CA GLU A 175 14.28 -21.07 -39.93
C GLU A 175 13.27 -21.73 -38.99
N ALA A 176 13.12 -23.06 -39.09
CA ALA A 176 12.24 -23.87 -38.24
C ALA A 176 12.63 -23.81 -36.74
N ILE A 177 13.91 -23.62 -36.44
CA ILE A 177 14.46 -23.59 -35.08
C ILE A 177 14.60 -22.15 -34.56
N SER A 178 14.62 -21.15 -35.45
CA SER A 178 14.87 -19.74 -35.13
C SER A 178 13.83 -19.09 -34.21
N LYS A 179 12.58 -19.56 -34.24
CA LYS A 179 11.45 -19.02 -33.45
C LYS A 179 11.20 -19.78 -32.14
N SER A 180 11.90 -20.88 -31.90
CA SER A 180 11.64 -21.73 -30.74
C SER A 180 12.33 -21.19 -29.48
N LYS A 181 11.57 -21.04 -28.38
CA LYS A 181 12.11 -20.74 -27.03
C LYS A 181 13.17 -21.78 -26.59
N MET A 182 13.10 -22.98 -27.16
CA MET A 182 14.04 -24.08 -26.95
C MET A 182 15.45 -23.75 -27.46
N LYS A 183 15.59 -23.02 -28.57
CA LYS A 183 16.88 -22.57 -29.11
C LYS A 183 17.58 -21.63 -28.13
N THR A 184 16.84 -20.66 -27.59
CA THR A 184 17.42 -19.66 -26.68
C THR A 184 17.89 -20.31 -25.39
N ALA A 185 17.17 -21.31 -24.87
CA ALA A 185 17.59 -22.08 -23.71
C ALA A 185 18.85 -22.91 -24.00
N ILE A 186 18.85 -23.71 -25.07
CA ILE A 186 19.98 -24.58 -25.43
C ILE A 186 21.21 -23.75 -25.78
N VAL A 187 21.11 -22.70 -26.60
CA VAL A 187 22.26 -21.86 -26.99
C VAL A 187 22.83 -21.09 -25.79
N ARG A 188 21.97 -20.56 -24.92
CA ARG A 188 22.40 -19.88 -23.70
C ARG A 188 23.14 -20.83 -22.76
N GLU A 189 22.60 -22.03 -22.58
CA GLU A 189 23.19 -23.04 -21.69
C GLU A 189 24.47 -23.64 -22.29
N THR A 190 24.50 -23.98 -23.58
CA THR A 190 25.63 -24.67 -24.23
C THR A 190 26.77 -23.74 -24.61
N LEU A 191 26.46 -22.59 -25.20
CA LEU A 191 27.44 -21.68 -25.81
C LEU A 191 27.68 -20.40 -24.99
N GLY A 192 26.92 -20.16 -23.92
CA GLY A 192 27.08 -18.97 -23.06
C GLY A 192 26.70 -17.66 -23.74
N ILE A 193 25.92 -17.72 -24.82
CA ILE A 193 25.52 -16.53 -25.58
C ILE A 193 24.19 -16.03 -25.02
N ASP A 194 24.27 -15.11 -24.04
CA ASP A 194 23.11 -14.51 -23.37
C ASP A 194 22.27 -13.63 -24.30
N GLN A 195 22.87 -13.08 -25.36
CA GLN A 195 22.17 -12.28 -26.36
C GLN A 195 22.62 -12.71 -27.75
N LEU A 196 21.82 -13.53 -28.42
CA LEU A 196 21.83 -13.57 -29.88
C LEU A 196 21.39 -12.18 -30.32
N LYS A 197 22.34 -11.30 -30.66
CA LYS A 197 22.02 -10.02 -31.29
C LYS A 197 21.11 -10.33 -32.46
N GLN A 198 19.82 -10.01 -32.33
CA GLN A 198 18.96 -9.96 -33.48
C GLN A 198 19.67 -9.04 -34.46
N LYS A 199 19.99 -9.54 -35.66
CA LYS A 199 20.35 -8.65 -36.74
C LYS A 199 19.15 -7.72 -36.88
N LEU A 200 19.26 -6.51 -36.34
CA LEU A 200 18.34 -5.42 -36.63
C LEU A 200 18.31 -5.37 -38.15
N THR A 201 17.18 -5.81 -38.71
CA THR A 201 16.98 -5.82 -40.15
C THR A 201 17.19 -4.38 -40.61
N LEU A 202 18.12 -4.19 -41.54
CA LEU A 202 18.55 -2.90 -42.10
C LEU A 202 17.44 -2.14 -42.83
N SER A 203 16.18 -2.59 -42.73
CA SER A 203 15.01 -2.07 -43.45
C SER A 203 14.81 -0.56 -43.25
N LYS A 204 15.08 -0.01 -42.05
CA LYS A 204 14.94 1.45 -41.86
C LYS A 204 16.00 2.29 -42.56
N LYS A 205 17.15 1.70 -42.94
CA LYS A 205 18.22 2.45 -43.63
C LYS A 205 17.93 2.63 -45.11
N SER A 206 17.34 1.65 -45.78
CA SER A 206 16.96 1.80 -47.20
C SER A 206 15.93 2.91 -47.38
N ASP A 207 14.94 2.98 -46.49
CA ASP A 207 13.87 3.97 -46.56
C ASP A 207 14.39 5.39 -46.33
N LEU A 208 15.33 5.55 -45.38
CA LEU A 208 15.96 6.85 -45.13
C LEU A 208 16.82 7.32 -46.30
N VAL A 209 17.58 6.42 -46.92
CA VAL A 209 18.40 6.74 -48.10
C VAL A 209 17.51 7.15 -49.28
N GLY A 210 16.35 6.51 -49.46
CA GLY A 210 15.34 6.91 -50.45
C GLY A 210 14.84 8.34 -50.21
N LYS A 211 14.38 8.64 -48.99
CA LYS A 211 13.89 9.98 -48.62
C LYS A 211 14.91 11.09 -48.77
N ILE A 212 16.18 10.81 -48.43
CA ILE A 212 17.27 11.78 -48.61
C ILE A 212 17.50 12.07 -50.10
N LYS A 213 17.49 11.04 -50.95
CA LYS A 213 17.63 11.22 -52.41
C LYS A 213 16.46 12.02 -52.99
N GLU A 214 15.23 11.69 -52.60
CA GLU A 214 14.04 12.41 -53.04
C GLU A 214 14.10 13.88 -52.64
N PHE A 215 14.53 14.18 -51.41
CA PHE A 215 14.66 15.56 -50.93
C PHE A 215 15.67 16.38 -51.74
N PHE A 216 16.87 15.85 -51.98
CA PHE A 216 17.88 16.58 -52.75
C PHE A 216 17.58 16.68 -54.24
N ASN A 217 16.70 15.83 -54.77
CA ASN A 217 16.26 15.90 -56.16
C ASN A 217 15.18 16.96 -56.41
N ARG A 218 14.61 17.58 -55.37
CA ARG A 218 13.61 18.64 -55.56
C ARG A 218 14.25 19.92 -56.07
N ASP A 219 13.54 20.62 -56.96
CA ASP A 219 14.04 21.84 -57.61
C ASP A 219 14.10 23.07 -56.67
N ASP A 220 13.37 23.03 -55.55
CA ASP A 220 13.44 24.03 -54.47
C ASP A 220 14.68 23.87 -53.57
N VAL A 221 15.28 22.68 -53.53
CA VAL A 221 16.46 22.34 -52.73
C VAL A 221 17.75 22.41 -53.54
N SER A 222 17.71 21.94 -54.78
CA SER A 222 18.87 21.94 -55.67
C SER A 222 18.49 22.23 -57.10
N ARG A 223 19.38 22.85 -57.87
CA ARG A 223 19.17 23.18 -59.28
C ARG A 223 20.12 22.37 -60.17
N ALA A 224 19.58 21.75 -61.21
CA ALA A 224 20.37 21.05 -62.21
C ALA A 224 21.18 22.03 -63.07
N THR A 225 22.35 21.57 -63.49
CA THR A 225 23.21 22.31 -64.41
C THR A 225 22.74 22.15 -65.85
N ALA A 226 22.85 23.23 -66.64
CA ALA A 226 22.45 23.23 -68.05
C ALA A 226 23.50 22.60 -68.97
N GLU A 227 24.77 22.56 -68.54
CA GLU A 227 25.87 22.18 -69.42
C GLU A 227 26.01 20.68 -69.63
N LYS A 228 26.21 20.29 -70.89
CA LYS A 228 26.46 18.89 -71.30
C LYS A 228 27.73 18.29 -70.68
N ARG A 229 28.70 19.14 -70.30
CA ARG A 229 29.97 18.75 -69.66
C ARG A 229 29.82 18.51 -68.15
N GLU A 230 28.75 18.99 -67.53
CA GLU A 230 28.53 18.92 -66.09
C GLU A 230 27.65 17.73 -65.71
N THR A 231 28.11 16.53 -66.07
CA THR A 231 27.43 15.27 -65.77
C THR A 231 28.30 14.36 -64.90
N VAL A 232 27.66 13.51 -64.11
CA VAL A 232 28.29 12.50 -63.26
C VAL A 232 27.70 11.15 -63.61
N THR A 233 28.56 10.14 -63.79
CA THR A 233 28.13 8.77 -64.05
C THR A 233 28.39 7.92 -62.81
N TYR A 234 27.33 7.27 -62.30
CA TYR A 234 27.44 6.34 -61.17
C TYR A 234 26.59 5.11 -61.45
N LYS A 235 27.17 3.91 -61.30
CA LYS A 235 26.51 2.62 -61.59
C LYS A 235 25.84 2.58 -62.98
N ASN A 236 26.56 3.05 -64.00
CA ASN A 236 26.08 3.12 -65.38
C ASN A 236 24.86 4.05 -65.61
N VAL A 237 24.51 4.89 -64.63
CA VAL A 237 23.49 5.93 -64.76
C VAL A 237 24.21 7.28 -64.84
N LYS A 238 23.98 8.02 -65.92
CA LYS A 238 24.53 9.37 -66.14
C LYS A 238 23.49 10.40 -65.72
N SER A 239 23.84 11.32 -64.83
CA SER A 239 22.97 12.39 -64.33
C SER A 239 23.67 13.75 -64.41
N GLN A 240 22.91 14.83 -64.59
CA GLN A 240 23.43 16.20 -64.46
C GLN A 240 23.86 16.49 -63.03
N LYS A 241 24.92 17.28 -62.86
CA LYS A 241 25.29 17.82 -61.54
C LYS A 241 24.15 18.73 -61.05
N ARG A 242 23.96 18.76 -59.73
CA ARG A 242 23.00 19.66 -59.10
C ARG A 242 23.71 20.48 -58.03
N TYR A 243 23.48 21.79 -58.02
CA TYR A 243 23.98 22.69 -57.00
C TYR A 243 22.91 22.93 -55.96
N LEU A 244 23.30 22.93 -54.68
CA LEU A 244 22.39 23.26 -53.59
C LEU A 244 22.05 24.76 -53.63
N LEU A 245 20.78 25.08 -53.46
CA LEU A 245 20.30 26.46 -53.45
C LEU A 245 20.50 27.17 -52.11
N ASP A 246 20.76 26.40 -51.04
CA ASP A 246 20.94 26.91 -49.68
C ASP A 246 22.03 26.11 -48.93
N THR A 247 22.43 26.63 -47.77
CA THR A 247 23.36 26.02 -46.85
C THR A 247 22.81 24.73 -46.26
N MET A 248 23.71 23.77 -45.95
CA MET A 248 23.34 22.49 -45.35
C MET A 248 22.55 22.62 -44.04
N LYS A 249 22.79 23.68 -43.27
CA LYS A 249 22.08 23.95 -42.01
C LYS A 249 20.60 24.25 -42.26
N ASN A 250 20.30 25.08 -43.25
CA ASN A 250 18.92 25.45 -43.58
C ASN A 250 18.17 24.28 -44.24
N LEU A 251 18.83 23.56 -45.14
CA LEU A 251 18.28 22.35 -45.76
C LEU A 251 17.98 21.24 -44.73
N TYR A 252 18.81 21.11 -43.70
CA TYR A 252 18.52 20.19 -42.59
C TYR A 252 17.28 20.63 -41.80
N CYS A 253 17.13 21.93 -41.54
CA CYS A 253 15.95 22.47 -40.87
C CYS A 253 14.67 22.27 -41.68
N SER A 254 14.72 22.35 -43.02
CA SER A 254 13.56 22.07 -43.88
C SER A 254 13.25 20.58 -44.00
N PHE A 255 14.26 19.72 -44.09
CA PHE A 255 14.08 18.26 -44.12
C PHE A 255 13.52 17.68 -42.81
N LYS A 256 13.83 18.33 -41.67
CA LYS A 256 13.38 17.89 -40.34
C LYS A 256 11.92 18.25 -40.04
N LYS A 257 11.38 19.29 -40.67
CA LYS A 257 9.97 19.70 -40.54
C LYS A 257 9.07 18.69 -41.24
#